data_AF-A0A9E6RAP1-F1
#
_entry.id   AF-A0A9E6RAP1-F1
#
_cell.length_a   1.000
_cell.length_b   1.000
_cell.length_c   1.000
_cell.angle_alpha   90.00
_cell.angle_beta   90.00
_cell.angle_gamma   90.00
#
_symmetry.space_group_name_H-M   'P 1'
#
loop_
_entity.id
_entity.type
_entity.pdbx_description
1 polymer ?
#
loop_
_entity_poly.entity_id
_entity_poly.type
_entity_poly.pdbx_seq_one_letter_code
_entity_poly.pdbx_strand_id
1 'polypeptide(L)' 'MPPRAKKLIGGVVLVVGVSVYALIVMMIGQIKLAQSGAGAQLAFFAFFGLIWIVPAAFLIRWMERVDPKR' A
#
# COMPACT_ATOMS: atom_id res chain seq x y z
N MET A 1 -19.60 15.57 5.11
CA MET A 1 -19.78 14.28 4.40
C MET A 1 -20.24 13.24 5.42
N PRO A 2 -21.28 12.44 5.14
CA PRO A 2 -21.73 11.41 6.06
C PRO A 2 -20.55 10.45 6.39
N PRO A 3 -20.29 10.12 7.66
CA PRO A 3 -19.11 9.35 8.09
C PRO A 3 -18.94 8.02 7.35
N ARG A 4 -20.06 7.42 6.91
CA ARG A 4 -20.10 6.15 6.18
C ARG A 4 -19.52 6.24 4.76
N ALA A 5 -19.75 7.34 4.04
CA ALA A 5 -19.25 7.51 2.67
C ALA A 5 -17.72 7.67 2.65
N LYS A 6 -17.16 8.33 3.66
CA LYS A 6 -15.71 8.55 3.76
C LYS A 6 -14.94 7.26 4.08
N LYS A 7 -15.53 6.35 4.87
CA LYS A 7 -14.99 5.00 5.10
C LYS A 7 -14.96 4.17 3.81
N LEU A 8 -16.01 4.24 2.99
CA LEU A 8 -16.04 3.54 1.69
C LEU A 8 -14.98 4.09 0.74
N ILE A 9 -14.87 5.42 0.62
CA ILE A 9 -13.86 6.05 -0.25
C ILE A 9 -12.45 5.71 0.23
N GLY A 10 -12.19 5.79 1.54
CA GLY A 10 -10.88 5.44 2.09
C GLY A 10 -10.48 3.98 1.82
N GLY A 11 -11.43 3.05 1.96
CA GLY A 11 -11.20 1.64 1.63
C GLY A 11 -10.89 1.44 0.15
N VAL A 12 -11.65 2.07 -0.76
CA VAL A 12 -11.39 2.00 -2.20
C VAL A 12 -10.03 2.60 -2.55
N VAL A 13 -9.68 3.75 -1.98
CA VAL A 13 -8.37 4.39 -2.19
C VAL A 13 -7.23 3.51 -1.69
N LEU A 14 -7.41 2.81 -0.56
CA LEU A 14 -6.41 1.87 -0.06
C LEU A 14 -6.18 0.73 -1.06
N VAL A 15 -7.26 0.11 -1.55
CA VAL A 15 -7.20 -1.00 -2.50
C VAL A 15 -6.56 -0.56 -3.81
N VAL A 16 -7.03 0.54 -4.40
CA VAL A 16 -6.47 1.07 -5.65
C VAL A 16 -5.01 1.46 -5.45
N GLY A 17 -4.68 2.13 -4.35
CA GLY A 17 -3.33 2.53 -4.01
C GLY A 17 -2.37 1.35 -3.90
N VAL A 18 -2.75 0.30 -3.16
CA VAL A 18 -1.90 -0.89 -3.00
C VAL A 18 -1.75 -1.66 -4.30
N SER A 19 -2.82 -1.76 -5.11
CA SER A 19 -2.74 -2.41 -6.42
C SER A 19 -1.78 -1.69 -7.36
N VAL A 20 -1.89 -0.37 -7.48
CA VAL A 20 -0.99 0.43 -8.33
C VAL A 20 0.45 0.34 -7.83
N TYR A 21 0.66 0.45 -6.52
CA TYR A 21 1.99 0.32 -5.92
C TYR A 21 2.62 -1.05 -6.16
N ALA A 22 1.86 -2.13 -5.95
CA ALA A 22 2.34 -3.49 -6.17
C ALA A 22 2.77 -3.70 -7.63
N LEU A 23 2.01 -3.19 -8.60
CA LEU A 23 2.37 -3.25 -10.01
C LEU A 23 3.67 -2.50 -10.31
N ILE A 24 3.86 -1.31 -9.73
CA ILE A 24 5.10 -0.54 -9.87
C ILE A 24 6.29 -1.30 -9.27
N VAL A 25 6.15 -1.83 -8.06
CA VAL A 25 7.21 -2.60 -7.39
C VAL A 25 7.55 -3.86 -8.18
N MET A 26 6.55 -4.58 -8.69
CA MET A 26 6.75 -5.74 -9.55
C MET A 26 7.46 -5.37 -10.84
N MET A 27 7.07 -4.27 -11.50
CA MET A 27 7.74 -3.79 -12.72
C MET A 27 9.21 -3.45 -12.45
N ILE A 28 9.50 -2.71 -11.37
CA ILE A 28 10.88 -2.37 -10.99
C ILE A 28 11.66 -3.64 -10.63
N GLY A 29 11.05 -4.55 -9.87
CA GLY A 29 11.66 -5.83 -9.49
C GLY A 29 11.99 -6.69 -10.72
N GLN A 30 11.08 -6.79 -11.69
CA GLN A 30 11.34 -7.50 -12.94
C GLN A 30 12.51 -6.87 -13.71
N ILE A 31 12.57 -5.54 -13.84
CA ILE A 31 13.65 -4.88 -14.59
C ILE A 31 15.01 -4.98 -13.88
N LYS A 32 15.04 -4.73 -12.57
CA LYS A 32 16.28 -4.66 -11.78
C LYS A 32 16.81 -6.03 -11.37
N LEU A 33 15.92 -6.99 -11.13
CA LEU A 33 16.24 -8.28 -10.54
C LEU A 33 16.01 -9.46 -11.50
N ALA A 34 15.68 -9.22 -12.78
CA ALA A 34 15.53 -10.28 -13.79
C ALA A 34 16.71 -11.27 -13.85
N GLN A 35 17.95 -10.81 -13.57
CA GLN A 35 19.15 -11.65 -13.57
C GLN A 35 19.68 -11.97 -12.17
N SER A 36 18.99 -11.54 -11.11
CA SER A 36 19.41 -11.79 -9.74
C SER A 36 18.80 -13.07 -9.18
N GLY A 37 19.48 -13.72 -8.25
CA GLY A 37 18.99 -14.94 -7.60
C GLY A 37 17.75 -14.71 -6.72
N ALA A 38 16.99 -15.77 -6.46
CA ALA A 38 15.72 -15.73 -5.72
C ALA A 38 15.80 -15.03 -4.35
N GLY A 39 16.95 -15.09 -3.67
CA GLY A 39 17.16 -14.39 -2.39
C GLY A 39 17.12 -12.85 -2.51
N ALA A 40 17.66 -12.29 -3.59
CA ALA A 40 17.61 -10.85 -3.83
C ALA A 40 16.18 -10.39 -4.12
N GLN A 41 15.40 -11.19 -4.86
CA GLN A 41 13.98 -10.90 -5.11
C GLN A 41 13.18 -10.90 -3.81
N LEU A 42 13.38 -11.90 -2.95
CA LEU A 42 12.74 -11.96 -1.64
C LEU A 42 13.04 -10.74 -0.79
N ALA A 43 14.32 -10.36 -0.68
CA ALA A 43 14.73 -9.17 0.07
C ALA A 43 14.12 -7.88 -0.49
N PHE A 44 14.10 -7.73 -1.83
CA PHE A 44 13.50 -6.58 -2.49
C PHE A 44 12.01 -6.47 -2.22
N PHE A 45 11.24 -7.54 -2.47
CA PHE A 45 9.80 -7.53 -2.24
C PHE A 45 9.44 -7.36 -0.77
N ALA A 46 10.20 -7.97 0.15
CA ALA A 46 10.02 -7.75 1.58
C ALA A 46 10.23 -6.28 1.95
N PHE A 47 11.32 -5.66 1.51
CA PHE A 47 11.65 -4.28 1.83
C PHE A 47 10.63 -3.28 1.27
N PHE A 48 10.26 -3.42 0.00
CA PHE A 48 9.25 -2.56 -0.62
C PHE A 48 7.84 -2.82 -0.05
N GLY A 49 7.51 -4.06 0.29
CA GLY A 49 6.27 -4.39 1.01
C GLY A 49 6.20 -3.72 2.39
N LEU A 50 7.31 -3.70 3.13
CA LEU A 50 7.43 -3.02 4.43
C LEU A 50 7.30 -1.51 4.30
N ILE A 51 7.89 -0.90 3.27
CA ILE A 51 7.74 0.53 3.01
C ILE A 51 6.27 0.92 2.84
N TRP A 52 5.45 0.05 2.23
CA TRP A 52 4.02 0.32 2.00
C TRP A 52 3.18 0.40 3.29
N ILE A 53 3.69 -0.11 4.41
CA ILE A 53 3.00 -0.04 5.70
C ILE A 53 2.78 1.41 6.12
N VAL A 54 3.74 2.31 5.84
CA VAL A 54 3.64 3.73 6.21
C VAL A 54 2.49 4.44 5.45
N PRO A 55 2.40 4.37 4.11
CA PRO A 55 1.24 4.85 3.36
C PRO A 55 -0.09 4.27 3.84
N ALA A 56 -0.14 2.95 4.05
CA ALA A 56 -1.35 2.28 4.50
C ALA A 56 -1.79 2.78 5.88
N ALA A 57 -0.87 2.89 6.84
CA ALA A 57 -1.13 3.40 8.18
C ALA A 57 -1.58 4.88 8.16
N PHE A 58 -0.97 5.71 7.31
CA PHE A 58 -1.39 7.10 7.15
C PHE A 58 -2.81 7.22 6.61
N LEU A 59 -3.16 6.41 5.60
CA LEU A 59 -4.50 6.39 5.01
C LEU A 59 -5.55 5.88 5.99
N ILE A 60 -5.27 4.79 6.71
CA ILE A 60 -6.16 4.24 7.75
C ILE A 60 -6.37 5.27 8.85
N ARG A 61 -5.31 5.92 9.32
CA ARG A 61 -5.39 6.95 10.36
C ARG A 61 -6.17 8.19 9.90
N TRP A 62 -6.11 8.51 8.61
CA TRP A 62 -6.97 9.54 8.01
C TRP A 62 -8.45 9.11 7.99
N MET A 63 -8.74 7.82 7.76
CA MET A 63 -10.10 7.27 7.84
C MET A 63 -10.63 7.24 9.28
N GLU A 64 -9.82 6.83 10.25
CA GLU A 64 -10.18 6.74 11.67
C GLU A 64 -10.39 8.10 12.32
N ARG A 65 -9.60 9.13 11.94
CA ARG A 65 -9.77 10.50 12.46
C ARG A 65 -11.15 11.12 12.18
N VAL A 66 -11.98 10.48 11.37
CA VAL A 66 -13.32 10.93 11.00
C VAL A 66 -14.42 10.25 11.83
N ASP A 67 -14.05 9.33 12.72
CA ASP A 67 -14.90 8.96 13.85
C ASP A 67 -14.50 9.83 15.07
N PRO A 68 -15.09 11.03 15.25
CA PRO A 68 -15.05 11.65 16.56
C PRO A 68 -15.73 10.68 17.51
N LYS A 69 -14.96 10.20 18.51
CA LYS A 69 -15.43 9.37 19.63
C LYS A 69 -16.89 9.72 19.97
N ARG A 70 -17.77 8.75 19.78
CA ARG A 70 -19.07 8.74 20.47
C ARG A 70 -18.82 8.54 21.96
#